data_AF-A0A2W2MAJ8-F1
#
_entry.id   AF-A0A2W2MAJ8-F1
#
_cell.length_a   1.000
_cell.length_b   1.000
_cell.length_c   1.000
_cell.angle_alpha   90.00
_cell.angle_beta   90.00
_cell.angle_gamma   90.00
#
_symmetry.space_group_name_H-M   'P 1'
#
loop_
_entity.id
_entity.type
_entity.pdbx_description
1 polymer ?
#
loop_
_entity_poly.entity_id
_entity_poly.type
_entity_poly.pdbx_seq_one_letter_code
_entity_poly.pdbx_strand_id
1 'polypeptide(L)' 'MREITERLLPARRLRSNPRVIKRKMSNWALERAEHHGPPRPDTPTVRLVGPTRATSTSRKTT' A
#
# COMPACT_ATOMS: atom_id res chain seq x y z
N MET A 1 -22.47 21.96 -4.04
CA MET A 1 -21.34 22.87 -4.34
C MET A 1 -21.17 24.01 -3.34
N ARG A 2 -22.23 24.64 -2.82
CA ARG A 2 -22.11 25.75 -1.85
C ARG A 2 -21.32 25.39 -0.57
N GLU A 3 -21.63 24.25 0.03
CA GLU A 3 -21.01 23.75 1.28
C GLU A 3 -19.48 23.65 1.23
N ILE A 4 -18.90 23.29 0.07
CA ILE A 4 -17.45 23.11 -0.10
C ILE A 4 -16.71 24.45 -0.17
N THR A 5 -17.39 25.50 -0.65
CA THR A 5 -16.81 26.84 -0.82
C THR A 5 -16.95 27.73 0.41
N GLU A 6 -17.75 27.34 1.40
CA GLU A 6 -18.02 28.12 2.61
C GLU A 6 -16.77 28.35 3.47
N ARG A 7 -15.84 27.38 3.49
CA ARG A 7 -14.58 27.51 4.21
C ARG A 7 -13.42 26.93 3.42
N LEU A 8 -12.83 27.77 2.58
CA LEU A 8 -11.64 27.41 1.83
C LEU A 8 -10.48 27.12 2.79
N LEU A 9 -9.79 26.01 2.54
CA LEU A 9 -8.51 25.74 3.19
C LEU A 9 -7.51 26.84 2.82
N PRO A 10 -6.64 27.26 3.75
CA PRO A 10 -5.60 28.22 3.43
C PRO A 10 -4.72 27.67 2.30
N ALA A 11 -4.22 28.58 1.47
CA ALA A 11 -3.31 28.23 0.38
C ALA A 11 -2.17 27.35 0.91
N ARG A 12 -1.97 26.20 0.26
CA ARG A 12 -0.94 25.25 0.67
C ARG A 12 0.41 25.97 0.65
N ARG A 13 1.06 26.05 1.82
CA ARG A 13 2.37 26.72 1.95
C ARG A 13 3.35 26.12 0.94
N LEU A 14 4.06 27.00 0.23
CA LEU A 14 5.19 26.58 -0.59
C LEU A 14 6.18 25.83 0.30
N ARG A 15 6.49 24.58 -0.07
CA ARG A 15 7.53 23.78 0.60
C ARG A 15 8.89 24.32 0.15
N SER A 16 9.25 25.52 0.59
CA SER A 16 10.48 26.24 0.23
C SER A 16 11.72 25.75 1.00
N ASN A 17 11.69 24.54 1.53
CA ASN A 17 12.87 23.92 2.15
C ASN A 17 13.44 22.84 1.24
N PRO A 18 14.04 23.20 0.09
CA PRO A 18 14.70 22.25 -0.80
C PRO A 18 15.77 21.47 -0.04
N ARG A 19 16.37 22.05 1.01
CA ARG A 19 17.30 21.33 1.90
C ARG A 19 16.65 20.20 2.69
N VAL A 20 15.42 20.38 3.20
CA VAL A 20 14.72 19.31 3.95
C VAL A 20 14.29 18.19 3.00
N ILE A 21 13.80 18.55 1.81
CA ILE A 21 13.42 17.58 0.78
C ILE A 21 14.66 16.85 0.27
N LYS A 22 15.71 17.57 -0.13
CA LYS A 22 16.98 16.99 -0.59
C LYS A 22 17.63 16.13 0.49
N ARG A 23 17.69 16.58 1.75
CA ARG A 23 18.19 15.77 2.87
C ARG A 23 17.36 14.50 3.09
N LYS A 24 16.02 14.58 3.03
CA LYS A 24 15.15 13.40 3.09
C LYS A 24 15.44 12.43 1.94
N MET A 25 15.55 12.93 0.71
CA MET A 25 15.77 12.12 -0.48
C MET A 25 17.19 11.54 -0.57
N SER A 26 18.22 12.30 -0.15
CA SER A 26 19.62 11.89 -0.16
C SER A 26 20.00 11.02 1.05
N ASN A 27 19.36 11.19 2.21
CA ASN A 27 19.52 10.30 3.37
C ASN A 27 18.60 9.07 3.30
N TRP A 28 17.70 9.02 2.32
CA TRP A 28 16.92 7.81 2.08
C TRP A 28 17.84 6.77 1.44
N ALA A 29 18.48 5.96 2.29
CA ALA A 29 19.22 4.79 1.87
C ALA A 29 18.21 3.75 1.34
N LEU A 30 17.78 3.93 0.08
CA LEU A 30 16.91 3.00 -0.63
C LEU A 30 17.62 1.64 -0.80
N GLU A 31 18.95 1.69 -0.96
CA GLU A 31 19.82 0.52 -0.99
C GLU A 31 20.93 0.69 0.05
N ARG A 32 20.97 -0.23 1.02
CA ARG A 32 22.11 -0.43 1.91
C ARG A 32 22.84 -1.68 1.47
N ALA A 33 24.16 -1.72 1.67
CA ALA A 33 24.94 -2.95 1.47
C ALA A 33 24.36 -4.13 2.27
N GLU A 34 23.76 -3.86 3.44
CA GLU A 34 23.05 -4.82 4.29
C GLU A 34 21.80 -5.45 3.62
N HIS A 35 21.23 -4.79 2.62
CA HIS A 35 20.09 -5.29 1.84
C HIS A 35 20.52 -6.05 0.58
N HIS A 36 21.84 -6.17 0.33
CA HIS A 36 22.37 -6.93 -0.81
C HIS A 36 22.29 -8.43 -0.53
N GLY A 37 21.45 -9.14 -1.28
CA GLY A 37 21.28 -10.59 -1.15
C GLY A 37 20.46 -11.00 0.09
N PRO A 38 19.19 -10.56 0.21
CA PRO A 38 18.34 -11.04 1.30
C PRO A 38 18.22 -12.58 1.24
N PRO A 39 18.09 -13.25 2.40
CA PRO A 39 17.91 -14.70 2.43
C PRO A 39 16.67 -15.07 1.60
N ARG A 40 16.82 -16.06 0.73
CA ARG A 40 15.70 -16.56 -0.06
C ARG A 40 14.68 -17.17 0.90
N PRO A 41 13.40 -16.76 0.87
CA PRO A 41 12.39 -17.44 1.66
C PRO A 41 12.29 -18.90 1.21
N ASP A 42 12.07 -19.79 2.16
CA ASP A 42 11.82 -21.20 1.86
C ASP A 42 10.70 -21.32 0.83
N THR A 43 10.89 -22.16 -0.17
CA THR A 43 9.89 -22.32 -1.22
C THR A 43 8.67 -23.03 -0.61
N PRO A 44 7.50 -22.38 -0.52
CA PRO A 44 6.33 -23.04 0.04
C PRO A 44 5.90 -24.16 -0.89
N THR A 45 5.78 -25.37 -0.35
CA THR A 45 5.17 -26.48 -1.08
C THR A 45 3.66 -26.25 -1.15
N VAL A 46 3.19 -25.71 -2.28
CA VAL A 46 1.76 -25.54 -2.53
C VAL A 46 1.16 -26.89 -2.93
N ARG A 47 0.24 -27.40 -2.13
CA ARG A 47 -0.53 -28.60 -2.46
C ARG A 47 -1.87 -28.18 -3.05
N LEU A 48 -2.04 -28.40 -4.35
CA LEU A 48 -3.31 -28.15 -5.03
C LEU A 48 -4.36 -29.15 -4.53
N VAL A 49 -5.49 -28.64 -4.05
CA VAL A 49 -6.66 -29.45 -3.70
C VAL A 49 -7.66 -29.35 -4.84
N GLY A 50 -8.32 -30.47 -5.16
CA GLY A 50 -9.34 -30.52 -6.21
C GLY A 50 -10.51 -29.57 -5.93
N PRO A 51 -11.28 -29.20 -6.97
CA PRO A 51 -12.40 -28.28 -6.84
C PRO A 51 -13.44 -28.82 -5.84
N THR A 52 -13.77 -28.02 -4.83
CA THR A 52 -14.90 -28.32 -3.95
C THR A 52 -16.18 -27.97 -4.68
N ARG A 53 -17.06 -28.94 -4.93
CA ARG A 53 -18.37 -28.67 -5.55
C ARG A 53 -19.18 -27.79 -4.61
N ALA A 54 -19.85 -26.77 -5.15
CA ALA A 54 -20.77 -25.94 -4.37
C ALA A 54 -21.97 -26.78 -3.94
N THR A 55 -22.16 -26.97 -2.64
CA THR A 55 -23.39 -27.55 -2.11
C THR A 55 -24.50 -26.51 -2.26
N SER A 56 -25.50 -26.79 -3.10
CA SER A 56 -26.64 -25.89 -3.29
C SER A 56 -27.45 -25.80 -1.98
N THR A 57 -27.47 -24.64 -1.35
CA THR A 57 -28.40 -24.38 -0.24
C THR A 57 -29.75 -23.95 -0.82
N SER A 58 -30.78 -24.80 -0.67
CA SER A 58 -32.16 -24.44 -1.05
C SER A 58 -32.69 -23.37 -0.09
N ARG A 59 -33.00 -22.19 -0.61
CA ARG A 59 -33.59 -21.09 0.17
C ARG A 59 -35.12 -21.22 0.08
N LYS A 60 -35.79 -21.47 1.21
CA LYS A 60 -37.26 -21.45 1.28
C LYS A 60 -37.73 -20.00 1.17
N THR A 61 -38.55 -19.72 0.16
CA THR A 61 -39.21 -18.44 -0.06
C THR A 61 -40.32 -18.25 0.96
N THR A 62 -40.41 -17.07 1.58
CA THR A 62 -41.56 -16.60 2.36
C THR A 62 -41.85 -15.17 1.91
#